data_AF-A0A8D9A5Y3-F1
#
_entry.id   AF-A0A8D9A5Y3-F1
#
_cell.length_a   1.000
_cell.length_b   1.000
_cell.length_c   1.000
_cell.angle_alpha   90.00
_cell.angle_beta   90.00
_cell.angle_gamma   90.00
#
_symmetry.space_group_name_H-M   'P 1'
#
loop_
_entity.id
_entity.type
_entity.pdbx_description
1 polymer ?
#
loop_
_entity_poly.entity_id
_entity_poly.type
_entity_poly.pdbx_seq_one_letter_code
_entity_poly.pdbx_strand_id
1 'polypeptide(L)'
;MMKILSTRIPPLRKITKLGKNYLKIGFKYVDNNMCSSILRSAFQQKFKIFLYFGLFLFVYCEWLSYALCPRYWPSLSFTSLTPSQKFFKVLVVADPQILGDRNEKPFSRWDNDRYLSKTFSKALSYTSPDLVVFLGDIMDEGHIAHDEHFNKYLARVRQIFQLDKLAPHQVLFLPGDNDVGGEEDEVSLNKLNRFNNHFNVSYFSVHGGIQFVTVNKLTRTYPSMAGHPNNTMRIVISHLPLLNRASDFGYEIISQLHPSLVVSGHEHTSTHIVWNTQEDPSHSRSRVEEYAYNEYTGQSLWRLSTNQKGVVQEVTVPTCSYRMGVPRMAYGFMYIDKEHSLINYGLLWLPSRLFHLFLYIAYLVTAAFILLVKYKTSPSDILNVRKYYHNV
;
A
#
# COMPACT_ATOMS: atom_id res chain seq x y z
N MET A 1 86.75 -81.55 1.83
CA MET A 1 86.81 -81.36 3.30
C MET A 1 86.77 -79.87 3.62
N MET A 2 85.57 -79.25 3.66
CA MET A 2 85.22 -78.09 4.48
C MET A 2 83.73 -77.77 4.28
N LYS A 3 83.02 -77.57 5.40
CA LYS A 3 81.56 -77.60 5.53
C LYS A 3 80.86 -76.38 4.93
N ILE A 4 79.78 -76.67 4.20
CA ILE A 4 78.73 -75.76 3.76
C ILE A 4 77.80 -75.47 4.94
N LEU A 5 77.58 -74.20 5.27
CA LEU A 5 76.49 -73.74 6.14
C LEU A 5 75.59 -72.82 5.31
N SER A 6 74.45 -73.37 4.87
CA SER A 6 73.36 -72.61 4.26
C SER A 6 72.59 -71.88 5.36
N THR A 7 72.69 -70.55 5.41
CA THR A 7 71.89 -69.72 6.32
C THR A 7 70.59 -69.26 5.66
N ARG A 8 69.51 -69.54 6.39
CA ARG A 8 68.09 -69.33 6.09
C ARG A 8 67.72 -67.88 5.79
N ILE A 9 66.82 -67.70 4.82
CA ILE A 9 65.89 -66.57 4.73
C ILE A 9 64.89 -66.68 5.91
N PRO A 10 64.68 -65.63 6.74
CA PRO A 10 63.61 -65.63 7.72
C PRO A 10 62.24 -65.30 7.08
N PRO A 11 61.14 -65.83 7.63
CA PRO A 11 59.81 -65.74 7.03
C PRO A 11 59.12 -64.40 7.30
N LEU A 12 58.34 -63.94 6.33
CA LEU A 12 57.30 -62.92 6.52
C LEU A 12 56.20 -63.42 7.47
N ARG A 13 55.92 -62.72 8.58
CA ARG A 13 54.55 -62.41 9.09
C ARG A 13 54.54 -61.91 10.55
N LYS A 14 54.15 -60.65 10.76
CA LYS A 14 53.10 -60.19 11.71
C LYS A 14 52.93 -58.65 11.66
N ILE A 15 52.50 -58.14 10.50
CA ILE A 15 51.77 -56.87 10.42
C ILE A 15 50.31 -57.24 10.16
N THR A 16 49.64 -57.82 11.15
CA THR A 16 48.26 -58.27 10.98
C THR A 16 47.43 -57.88 12.21
N LYS A 17 46.25 -57.32 11.93
CA LYS A 17 45.24 -56.73 12.83
C LYS A 17 45.51 -55.31 13.39
N LEU A 18 46.59 -55.02 14.12
CA LEU A 18 46.72 -53.67 14.74
C LEU A 18 46.84 -52.55 13.69
N GLY A 19 47.81 -52.62 12.76
CA GLY A 19 48.00 -51.58 11.74
C GLY A 19 46.79 -51.38 10.81
N LYS A 20 46.06 -52.45 10.47
CA LYS A 20 44.81 -52.35 9.67
C LYS A 20 43.67 -51.69 10.44
N ASN A 21 43.59 -51.83 11.76
CA ASN A 21 42.60 -51.15 12.60
C ASN A 21 42.96 -49.67 12.79
N TYR A 22 44.23 -49.32 13.00
CA TYR A 22 44.66 -47.91 13.08
C TYR A 22 44.50 -47.17 11.74
N LEU A 23 44.79 -47.81 10.61
CA LEU A 23 44.48 -47.26 9.28
C LEU A 23 42.97 -47.14 9.05
N LYS A 24 42.15 -48.15 9.40
CA LYS A 24 40.68 -48.03 9.29
C LYS A 24 40.10 -46.93 10.17
N ILE A 25 40.59 -46.78 11.40
CA ILE A 25 40.16 -45.73 12.32
C ILE A 25 40.63 -44.37 11.80
N GLY A 26 41.87 -44.24 11.36
CA GLY A 26 42.42 -43.02 10.76
C GLY A 26 41.68 -42.59 9.49
N PHE A 27 41.42 -43.50 8.55
CA PHE A 27 40.60 -43.22 7.36
C PHE A 27 39.16 -42.83 7.74
N LYS A 28 38.52 -43.54 8.68
CA LYS A 28 37.16 -43.19 9.14
C LYS A 28 37.12 -41.86 9.91
N TYR A 29 38.20 -41.47 10.58
CA TYR A 29 38.33 -40.20 11.30
C TYR A 29 38.60 -39.03 10.35
N VAL A 30 39.48 -39.23 9.36
CA VAL A 30 39.76 -38.26 8.29
C VAL A 30 38.54 -38.09 7.39
N ASP A 31 37.84 -39.16 7.00
CA ASP A 31 36.58 -39.07 6.23
C ASP A 31 35.49 -38.34 7.01
N ASN A 32 35.33 -38.60 8.31
CA ASN A 32 34.33 -37.89 9.12
C ASN A 32 34.68 -36.40 9.33
N ASN A 33 35.97 -36.07 9.49
CA ASN A 33 36.41 -34.68 9.61
C ASN A 33 36.36 -33.94 8.26
N MET A 34 36.69 -34.61 7.16
CA MET A 34 36.62 -34.04 5.82
C MET A 34 35.16 -33.85 5.40
N CYS A 35 34.31 -34.86 5.58
CA CYS A 35 32.87 -34.80 5.33
C CYS A 35 32.18 -33.74 6.21
N SER A 36 32.53 -33.65 7.50
CA SER A 36 32.01 -32.57 8.35
C SER A 36 32.54 -31.18 7.97
N SER A 37 33.77 -31.05 7.47
CA SER A 37 34.28 -29.76 6.97
C SER A 37 33.62 -29.35 5.65
N ILE A 38 33.36 -30.30 4.74
CA ILE A 38 32.65 -30.08 3.48
C ILE A 38 31.20 -29.69 3.76
N LEU A 39 30.52 -30.40 4.68
CA LEU A 39 29.17 -30.07 5.12
C LEU A 39 29.11 -28.69 5.81
N ARG A 40 30.10 -28.33 6.64
CA ARG A 40 30.20 -27.00 7.24
C ARG A 40 30.43 -25.90 6.20
N SER A 41 31.32 -26.13 5.23
CA SER A 41 31.59 -25.19 4.13
C SER A 41 30.34 -24.98 3.27
N ALA A 42 29.66 -26.07 2.89
CA ALA A 42 28.40 -26.02 2.14
C ALA A 42 27.29 -25.31 2.93
N PHE A 43 27.17 -25.56 4.24
CA PHE A 43 26.24 -24.84 5.10
C PHE A 43 26.57 -23.35 5.20
N GLN A 44 27.84 -22.99 5.39
CA GLN A 44 28.29 -21.59 5.41
C GLN A 44 28.01 -20.88 4.08
N GLN A 45 28.22 -21.55 2.95
CA GLN A 45 27.90 -21.00 1.63
C GLN A 45 26.40 -20.80 1.45
N LYS A 46 25.57 -21.78 1.83
CA LYS A 46 24.10 -21.65 1.81
C LYS A 46 23.61 -20.55 2.75
N PHE A 47 24.23 -20.40 3.91
CA PHE A 47 23.92 -19.32 4.86
C PHE A 47 24.28 -17.95 4.28
N LYS A 48 25.42 -17.81 3.61
CA LYS A 48 25.78 -16.58 2.89
C LYS A 48 24.76 -16.24 1.80
N ILE A 49 24.34 -17.23 1.01
CA ILE A 49 23.29 -17.05 -0.01
C ILE A 49 21.98 -16.57 0.64
N PHE A 50 21.59 -17.17 1.76
CA PHE A 50 20.41 -16.75 2.51
C PHE A 50 20.51 -15.29 2.99
N LEU A 51 21.67 -14.87 3.50
CA LEU A 51 21.90 -13.47 3.89
C LEU A 51 21.83 -12.51 2.69
N TYR A 52 22.40 -12.88 1.54
CA TYR A 52 22.28 -12.08 0.31
C TYR A 52 20.84 -11.99 -0.18
N PHE A 53 20.07 -13.07 -0.05
CA PHE A 53 18.64 -13.05 -0.32
C PHE A 53 17.89 -12.11 0.62
N GLY A 54 18.23 -12.08 1.91
CA GLY A 54 17.69 -11.10 2.86
C GLY A 54 18.01 -9.65 2.49
N LEU A 55 19.24 -9.39 2.07
CA LEU A 55 19.63 -8.06 1.57
C LEU A 55 18.85 -7.68 0.31
N PHE A 56 18.73 -8.60 -0.65
CA PHE A 56 17.92 -8.39 -1.84
C PHE A 56 16.46 -8.10 -1.49
N LEU A 57 15.88 -8.87 -0.56
CA LEU A 57 14.50 -8.68 -0.11
C LEU A 57 14.31 -7.29 0.51
N PHE A 58 15.24 -6.85 1.36
CA PHE A 58 15.23 -5.51 1.93
C PHE A 58 15.29 -4.43 0.84
N VAL A 59 16.22 -4.53 -0.11
CA VAL A 59 16.33 -3.57 -1.23
C VAL A 59 15.06 -3.59 -2.07
N TYR A 60 14.47 -4.76 -2.31
CA TYR A 60 13.23 -4.90 -3.07
C TYR A 60 12.05 -4.21 -2.37
N CYS A 61 11.80 -4.59 -1.12
CA CYS A 61 10.66 -4.14 -0.32
C CYS A 61 10.75 -2.66 0.06
N GLU A 62 11.96 -2.10 0.29
CA GLU A 62 12.12 -0.72 0.78
C GLU A 62 12.40 0.31 -0.31
N TRP A 63 12.89 -0.12 -1.48
CA TRP A 63 13.34 0.77 -2.53
C TRP A 63 12.86 0.35 -3.94
N LEU A 64 13.20 -0.85 -4.40
CA LEU A 64 12.99 -1.23 -5.81
C LEU A 64 11.50 -1.26 -6.19
N SER A 65 10.64 -1.80 -5.33
CA SER A 65 9.20 -1.85 -5.54
C SER A 65 8.61 -0.45 -5.76
N TYR A 66 8.95 0.52 -4.92
CA TYR A 66 8.55 1.92 -5.06
C TYR A 66 9.17 2.61 -6.29
N ALA A 67 10.37 2.21 -6.70
CA ALA A 67 11.03 2.75 -7.89
C ALA A 67 10.43 2.20 -9.19
N LEU A 68 10.03 0.92 -9.22
CA LEU A 68 9.46 0.25 -10.38
C LEU A 68 7.97 0.54 -10.56
N CYS A 69 7.20 0.62 -9.47
CA CYS A 69 5.75 0.72 -9.50
C CYS A 69 5.20 1.86 -10.40
N PRO A 70 5.76 3.09 -10.41
CA PRO A 70 5.31 4.14 -11.31
C PRO A 70 5.44 3.83 -12.81
N ARG A 71 6.26 2.85 -13.22
CA ARG A 71 6.36 2.44 -14.63
C ARG A 71 5.11 1.76 -15.14
N TYR A 72 4.25 1.27 -14.24
CA TYR A 72 2.97 0.66 -14.58
C TYR A 72 1.81 1.66 -14.52
N TRP A 73 2.07 2.94 -14.23
CA TRP A 73 1.03 3.97 -14.24
C TRP A 73 0.59 4.32 -15.67
N PRO A 74 -0.69 4.66 -15.88
CA PRO A 74 -1.22 4.92 -17.21
C PRO A 74 -0.49 6.07 -17.90
N SER A 75 0.05 5.83 -19.10
CA SER A 75 0.75 6.87 -19.87
C SER A 75 -0.11 8.13 -20.01
N LEU A 76 0.46 9.28 -19.65
CA LEU A 76 -0.17 10.58 -19.84
C LEU A 76 -0.13 11.06 -21.30
N SER A 77 0.27 10.21 -22.26
CA SER A 77 0.39 10.55 -23.68
C SER A 77 -0.93 11.01 -24.31
N PHE A 78 -2.09 10.67 -23.74
CA PHE A 78 -3.36 11.23 -24.19
C PHE A 78 -3.43 12.76 -24.03
N THR A 79 -2.64 13.34 -23.12
CA THR A 79 -2.50 14.81 -22.99
C THR A 79 -1.65 15.44 -24.09
N SER A 80 -0.87 14.63 -24.82
CA SER A 80 0.05 15.09 -25.86
C SER A 80 -0.54 14.94 -27.27
N LEU A 81 -1.70 14.29 -27.43
CA LEU A 81 -2.35 14.08 -28.72
C LEU A 81 -2.80 15.39 -29.39
N THR A 82 -2.94 16.45 -28.61
CA THR A 82 -3.43 17.77 -29.03
C THR A 82 -2.68 18.83 -28.20
N PRO A 83 -1.58 19.40 -28.73
CA PRO A 83 -0.74 20.37 -28.00
C PRO A 83 -1.48 21.62 -27.50
N SER A 84 -2.66 21.91 -28.03
CA SER A 84 -3.54 23.01 -27.63
C SER A 84 -4.50 22.65 -26.47
N GLN A 85 -4.68 21.37 -26.14
CA GLN A 85 -5.69 20.91 -25.20
C GLN A 85 -5.20 21.06 -23.75
N LYS A 86 -5.78 22.04 -23.04
CA LYS A 86 -5.42 22.34 -21.65
C LYS A 86 -6.31 21.58 -20.68
N PHE A 87 -5.78 20.49 -20.12
CA PHE A 87 -6.46 19.73 -19.06
C PHE A 87 -6.30 20.43 -17.71
N PHE A 88 -7.37 20.46 -16.92
CA PHE A 88 -7.29 20.73 -15.49
C PHE A 88 -7.02 19.41 -14.74
N LYS A 89 -5.94 19.35 -13.97
CA LYS A 89 -5.42 18.12 -13.39
C LYS A 89 -5.74 18.04 -11.90
N VAL A 90 -6.40 16.96 -11.50
CA VAL A 90 -6.74 16.70 -10.10
C VAL A 90 -6.06 15.42 -9.65
N LEU A 91 -5.35 15.48 -8.51
CA LEU A 91 -4.91 14.31 -7.77
C LEU A 91 -5.89 14.06 -6.63
N VAL A 92 -6.30 12.81 -6.44
CA VAL A 92 -7.32 12.44 -5.46
C VAL A 92 -6.74 11.44 -4.46
N VAL A 93 -6.87 11.78 -3.18
CA VAL A 93 -6.35 11.01 -2.05
C VAL A 93 -7.53 10.55 -1.20
N ALA A 94 -7.72 9.23 -1.08
CA ALA A 94 -8.79 8.66 -0.27
C ALA A 94 -8.21 7.81 0.87
N ASP A 95 -8.84 7.92 2.04
CA ASP A 95 -8.61 7.10 3.22
C ASP A 95 -7.12 6.89 3.57
N PRO A 96 -6.31 7.96 3.67
CA PRO A 96 -4.91 7.80 4.07
C PRO A 96 -4.78 7.25 5.50
N GLN A 97 -5.72 7.59 6.39
CA GLN A 97 -5.83 7.15 7.77
C GLN A 97 -4.46 7.06 8.45
N ILE A 98 -3.83 8.23 8.63
CA ILE A 98 -2.55 8.26 9.34
C ILE A 98 -2.75 7.71 10.74
N LEU A 99 -1.85 6.84 11.17
CA LEU A 99 -2.04 6.09 12.41
C LEU A 99 -1.86 6.99 13.64
N GLY A 100 -2.80 6.92 14.57
CA GLY A 100 -2.86 7.69 15.81
C GLY A 100 -1.99 7.10 16.91
N ASP A 101 -1.95 7.78 18.05
CA ASP A 101 -1.02 7.46 19.14
C ASP A 101 -1.60 6.52 20.19
N ARG A 102 -2.93 6.34 20.22
CA ARG A 102 -3.60 5.63 21.30
C ARG A 102 -3.64 4.13 21.04
N ASN A 103 -4.00 3.73 19.83
CA ASN A 103 -4.27 2.34 19.47
C ASN A 103 -3.12 1.68 18.70
N GLU A 104 -2.15 2.47 18.22
CA GLU A 104 -1.11 1.99 17.31
C GLU A 104 0.32 2.13 17.87
N LYS A 105 1.18 1.20 17.47
CA LYS A 105 2.58 1.17 17.93
C LYS A 105 3.42 2.22 17.20
N PRO A 106 4.43 2.84 17.84
CA PRO A 106 5.30 3.82 17.19
C PRO A 106 5.95 3.35 15.88
N PHE A 107 6.34 2.07 15.81
CA PHE A 107 6.91 1.49 14.59
C PHE A 107 5.87 1.36 13.47
N SER A 108 4.63 0.98 13.78
CA SER A 108 3.53 0.93 12.80
C SER A 108 3.27 2.32 12.21
N ARG A 109 3.22 3.35 13.07
CA ARG A 109 3.05 4.75 12.65
C ARG A 109 4.18 5.20 11.73
N TRP A 110 5.43 4.94 12.12
CA TRP A 110 6.59 5.28 11.31
C TRP A 110 6.57 4.60 9.94
N ASP A 111 6.20 3.32 9.87
CA ASP A 111 6.11 2.61 8.59
C ASP A 111 4.99 3.16 7.70
N ASN A 112 3.83 3.45 8.29
CA ASN A 112 2.68 4.01 7.59
C ASN A 112 2.97 5.42 7.05
N ASP A 113 3.49 6.32 7.88
CA ASP A 113 3.87 7.69 7.49
C ASP A 113 4.89 7.67 6.35
N ARG A 114 5.90 6.81 6.45
CA ARG A 114 6.94 6.66 5.43
C ARG A 114 6.39 6.07 4.14
N TYR A 115 5.46 5.10 4.23
CA TYR A 115 4.78 4.54 3.08
C TYR A 115 4.00 5.63 2.35
N LEU A 116 3.09 6.32 3.04
CA LEU A 116 2.24 7.37 2.49
C LEU A 116 3.08 8.51 1.90
N SER A 117 4.12 8.95 2.60
CA SER A 117 4.98 10.05 2.13
C SER A 117 5.72 9.69 0.85
N LYS A 118 6.30 8.47 0.76
CA LYS A 118 6.99 7.98 -0.44
C LYS A 118 6.03 7.85 -1.64
N THR A 119 4.85 7.28 -1.43
CA THR A 119 3.89 7.03 -2.51
C THR A 119 3.25 8.32 -2.97
N PHE A 120 2.84 9.20 -2.05
CA PHE A 120 2.28 10.51 -2.38
C PHE A 120 3.28 11.38 -3.14
N SER A 121 4.54 11.43 -2.70
CA SER A 121 5.58 12.21 -3.40
C SER A 121 5.72 11.82 -4.87
N LYS A 122 5.61 10.53 -5.18
CA LYS A 122 5.68 10.01 -6.56
C LYS A 122 4.43 10.35 -7.33
N ALA A 123 3.25 10.18 -6.73
CA ALA A 123 1.97 10.51 -7.35
C ALA A 123 1.87 12.00 -7.67
N LEU A 124 2.27 12.87 -6.74
CA LEU A 124 2.31 14.32 -6.91
C LEU A 124 3.27 14.72 -8.04
N SER A 125 4.50 14.18 -8.04
CA SER A 125 5.48 14.46 -9.10
C SER A 125 5.03 13.96 -10.47
N TYR A 126 4.35 12.83 -10.54
CA TYR A 126 3.90 12.24 -11.80
C TYR A 126 2.72 12.99 -12.40
N THR A 127 1.74 13.34 -11.57
CA THR A 127 0.52 14.02 -12.03
C THR A 127 0.70 15.51 -12.23
N SER A 128 1.60 16.15 -11.46
CA SER A 128 1.78 17.60 -11.41
C SER A 128 0.43 18.33 -11.39
N PRO A 129 -0.39 18.08 -10.36
CA PRO A 129 -1.80 18.46 -10.37
C PRO A 129 -1.99 19.97 -10.14
N ASP A 130 -3.07 20.52 -10.67
CA ASP A 130 -3.54 21.87 -10.36
C ASP A 130 -4.28 21.90 -9.00
N LEU A 131 -4.89 20.77 -8.61
CA LEU A 131 -5.67 20.60 -7.39
C LEU A 131 -5.43 19.21 -6.77
N VAL A 132 -5.29 19.14 -5.45
CA VAL A 132 -5.27 17.90 -4.68
C VAL A 132 -6.52 17.83 -3.81
N VAL A 133 -7.28 16.75 -3.90
CA VAL A 133 -8.51 16.55 -3.13
C VAL A 133 -8.34 15.37 -2.19
N PHE A 134 -8.54 15.59 -0.89
CA PHE A 134 -8.56 14.57 0.14
C PHE A 134 -10.00 14.22 0.51
N LEU A 135 -10.40 12.97 0.26
CA LEU A 135 -11.79 12.50 0.35
C LEU A 135 -12.19 12.01 1.76
N GLY A 136 -11.58 12.52 2.82
CA GLY A 136 -11.85 12.09 4.18
C GLY A 136 -11.03 10.89 4.64
N ASP A 137 -11.28 10.53 5.90
CA ASP A 137 -10.51 9.55 6.67
C ASP A 137 -9.02 9.88 6.66
N ILE A 138 -8.74 11.15 6.99
CA ILE A 138 -7.38 11.68 7.01
C ILE A 138 -6.60 11.07 8.18
N MET A 139 -7.25 10.98 9.34
CA MET A 139 -6.72 10.44 10.59
C MET A 139 -7.54 9.22 11.01
N ASP A 140 -6.90 8.17 11.53
CA ASP A 140 -7.61 7.00 12.07
C ASP A 140 -8.37 7.31 13.37
N GLU A 141 -7.83 8.20 14.20
CA GLU A 141 -8.32 8.52 15.54
C GLU A 141 -8.81 9.98 15.62
N GLY A 142 -9.10 10.62 14.49
CA GLY A 142 -9.50 12.03 14.45
C GLY A 142 -10.75 12.32 15.29
N HIS A 143 -11.70 11.37 15.31
CA HIS A 143 -12.96 11.46 16.03
C HIS A 143 -12.80 11.41 17.56
N ILE A 144 -11.83 10.64 18.07
CA ILE A 144 -11.55 10.53 19.52
C ILE A 144 -10.42 11.45 20.01
N ALA A 145 -9.61 12.01 19.11
CA ALA A 145 -8.49 12.87 19.46
C ALA A 145 -8.97 14.12 20.21
N HIS A 146 -8.18 14.55 21.19
CA HIS A 146 -8.30 15.87 21.81
C HIS A 146 -7.43 16.87 21.04
N ASP A 147 -7.59 18.18 21.25
CA ASP A 147 -6.94 19.21 20.44
C ASP A 147 -5.40 19.08 20.38
N GLU A 148 -4.75 18.67 21.48
CA GLU A 148 -3.29 18.45 21.47
C GLU A 148 -2.89 17.32 20.51
N HIS A 149 -3.56 16.16 20.60
CA HIS A 149 -3.29 15.02 19.72
C HIS A 149 -3.67 15.35 18.27
N PHE A 150 -4.80 16.02 18.07
CA PHE A 150 -5.25 16.44 16.74
C PHE A 150 -4.22 17.35 16.05
N ASN A 151 -3.62 18.28 16.80
CA ASN A 151 -2.55 19.15 16.27
C ASN A 151 -1.27 18.37 15.93
N LYS A 152 -0.90 17.36 16.73
CA LYS A 152 0.23 16.45 16.41
C LYS A 152 -0.05 15.66 15.13
N TYR A 153 -1.28 15.15 14.97
CA TYR A 153 -1.70 14.43 13.78
C TYR A 153 -1.69 15.36 12.56
N LEU A 154 -2.23 16.57 12.67
CA LEU A 154 -2.20 17.58 11.60
C LEU A 154 -0.77 17.92 11.15
N ALA A 155 0.17 18.08 12.09
CA ALA A 155 1.57 18.32 11.76
C ALA A 155 2.16 17.15 10.95
N ARG A 156 1.84 15.90 11.32
CA ARG A 156 2.23 14.71 10.55
C ARG A 156 1.57 14.68 9.18
N VAL A 157 0.27 14.96 9.05
CA VAL A 157 -0.42 15.07 7.75
C VAL A 157 0.32 16.07 6.84
N ARG A 158 0.63 17.27 7.36
CA ARG A 158 1.36 18.30 6.60
C ARG A 158 2.72 17.80 6.10
N GLN A 159 3.46 17.06 6.92
CA GLN A 159 4.75 16.50 6.56
C GLN A 159 4.64 15.34 5.55
N ILE A 160 3.75 14.38 5.80
CA ILE A 160 3.55 13.18 4.96
C ILE A 160 3.16 13.61 3.54
N PHE A 161 2.19 14.52 3.45
CA PHE A 161 1.63 14.99 2.18
C PHE A 161 2.29 16.27 1.66
N GLN A 162 3.44 16.68 2.23
CA GLN A 162 4.27 17.79 1.73
C GLN A 162 3.43 19.04 1.41
N LEU A 163 2.48 19.36 2.32
CA LEU A 163 1.50 20.42 2.07
C LEU A 163 2.14 21.81 2.03
N ASP A 164 3.36 21.96 2.55
CA ASP A 164 4.20 23.15 2.43
C ASP A 164 4.63 23.44 0.99
N LYS A 165 4.64 22.43 0.10
CA LYS A 165 4.95 22.58 -1.33
C LYS A 165 3.73 22.94 -2.18
N LEU A 166 2.54 22.93 -1.59
CA LEU A 166 1.28 23.22 -2.26
C LEU A 166 0.74 24.55 -1.74
N ALA A 167 0.25 25.41 -2.64
CA ALA A 167 -0.43 26.61 -2.17
C ALA A 167 -1.75 26.21 -1.45
N PRO A 168 -2.21 26.95 -0.43
CA PRO A 168 -3.42 26.60 0.31
C PRO A 168 -4.67 26.40 -0.57
N HIS A 169 -4.79 27.15 -1.67
CA HIS A 169 -5.90 27.03 -2.63
C HIS A 169 -5.76 25.83 -3.59
N GLN A 170 -4.66 25.08 -3.55
CA GLN A 170 -4.46 23.88 -4.36
C GLN A 170 -4.87 22.60 -3.61
N VAL A 171 -5.42 22.71 -2.40
CA VAL A 171 -5.77 21.55 -1.59
C VAL A 171 -7.19 21.70 -1.05
N LEU A 172 -8.01 20.66 -1.27
CA LEU A 172 -9.33 20.54 -0.67
C LEU A 172 -9.35 19.34 0.28
N PHE A 173 -9.99 19.54 1.43
CA PHE A 173 -10.25 18.49 2.41
C PHE A 173 -11.74 18.39 2.65
N LEU A 174 -12.20 17.17 2.92
CA LEU A 174 -13.48 16.91 3.56
C LEU A 174 -13.28 15.83 4.65
N PRO A 175 -14.15 15.78 5.68
CA PRO A 175 -14.05 14.78 6.72
C PRO A 175 -14.63 13.42 6.29
N GLY A 176 -14.03 12.35 6.78
CA GLY A 176 -14.63 11.01 6.81
C GLY A 176 -15.08 10.60 8.22
N ASP A 177 -15.57 9.38 8.37
CA ASP A 177 -16.12 8.91 9.65
C ASP A 177 -15.05 8.67 10.72
N ASN A 178 -13.82 8.32 10.35
CA ASN A 178 -12.70 8.24 11.30
C ASN A 178 -12.22 9.62 11.77
N ASP A 179 -12.51 10.68 10.99
CA ASP A 179 -12.14 12.05 11.33
C ASP A 179 -13.11 12.70 12.34
N VAL A 180 -14.42 12.43 12.20
CA VAL A 180 -15.48 13.16 12.94
C VAL A 180 -16.54 12.29 13.62
N GLY A 181 -16.46 10.95 13.50
CA GLY A 181 -17.49 9.99 13.91
C GLY A 181 -18.38 9.60 12.73
N GLY A 182 -19.20 8.56 12.89
CA GLY A 182 -20.12 8.08 11.86
C GLY A 182 -20.33 6.57 11.87
N GLU A 183 -19.30 5.81 12.26
CA GLU A 183 -19.35 4.35 12.37
C GLU A 183 -19.36 3.90 13.83
N GLU A 184 -18.22 4.02 14.53
CA GLU A 184 -18.08 3.58 15.93
C GLU A 184 -18.64 4.58 16.95
N ASP A 185 -18.80 5.83 16.54
CA ASP A 185 -19.02 6.98 17.40
C ASP A 185 -19.99 7.97 16.73
N GLU A 186 -20.80 8.69 17.51
CA GLU A 186 -21.67 9.73 16.93
C GLU A 186 -20.87 10.89 16.32
N VAL A 187 -21.36 11.36 15.18
CA VAL A 187 -20.95 12.63 14.59
C VAL A 187 -21.43 13.75 15.51
N SER A 188 -20.53 14.64 15.93
CA SER A 188 -20.90 15.83 16.71
C SER A 188 -20.43 17.11 16.03
N LEU A 189 -21.17 18.20 16.28
CA LEU A 189 -20.82 19.53 15.76
C LEU A 189 -19.43 19.97 16.23
N ASN A 190 -19.02 19.59 17.45
CA ASN A 190 -17.68 19.89 17.98
C ASN A 190 -16.58 19.18 17.19
N LYS A 191 -16.73 17.88 16.92
CA LYS A 191 -15.77 17.09 16.12
C LYS A 191 -15.67 17.66 14.70
N LEU A 192 -16.81 17.98 14.07
CA LEU A 192 -16.87 18.58 12.73
C LEU A 192 -16.22 19.97 12.68
N ASN A 193 -16.54 20.86 13.61
CA ASN A 193 -15.96 22.20 13.67
C ASN A 193 -14.46 22.15 13.91
N ARG A 194 -13.99 21.24 14.79
CA ARG A 194 -12.56 21.03 14.99
C ARG A 194 -11.87 20.65 13.69
N PHE A 195 -12.38 19.64 12.98
CA PHE A 195 -11.82 19.23 11.69
C PHE A 195 -11.82 20.39 10.68
N ASN A 196 -12.96 21.04 10.49
CA ASN A 196 -13.13 22.13 9.53
C ASN A 196 -12.15 23.28 9.77
N ASN A 197 -11.96 23.68 11.04
CA ASN A 197 -11.06 24.76 11.42
C ASN A 197 -9.58 24.39 11.20
N HIS A 198 -9.19 23.14 11.46
CA HIS A 198 -7.79 22.71 11.33
C HIS A 198 -7.39 22.50 9.86
N PHE A 199 -8.32 22.04 9.02
CA PHE A 199 -8.11 21.76 7.60
C PHE A 199 -8.59 22.88 6.66
N ASN A 200 -9.19 23.95 7.19
CA ASN A 200 -9.80 25.03 6.40
C ASN A 200 -10.76 24.48 5.33
N VAL A 201 -11.66 23.59 5.74
CA VAL A 201 -12.59 22.92 4.82
C VAL A 201 -13.43 23.96 4.06
N SER A 202 -13.41 23.85 2.74
CA SER A 202 -14.27 24.63 1.86
C SER A 202 -15.41 23.77 1.35
N TYR A 203 -16.64 24.21 1.57
CA TYR A 203 -17.83 23.52 1.08
C TYR A 203 -18.13 23.81 -0.39
N PHE A 204 -17.66 24.96 -0.89
CA PHE A 204 -17.80 25.36 -2.29
C PHE A 204 -16.54 26.10 -2.74
N SER A 205 -15.98 25.68 -3.86
CA SER A 205 -14.81 26.33 -4.44
C SER A 205 -14.83 26.25 -5.97
N VAL A 206 -14.10 27.16 -6.63
CA VAL A 206 -13.97 27.18 -8.09
C VAL A 206 -12.50 27.14 -8.46
N HIS A 207 -12.11 26.09 -9.18
CA HIS A 207 -10.73 25.92 -9.65
C HIS A 207 -10.72 25.65 -11.14
N GLY A 208 -9.91 26.41 -11.88
CA GLY A 208 -9.85 26.29 -13.34
C GLY A 208 -11.21 26.47 -14.04
N GLY A 209 -12.17 27.18 -13.43
CA GLY A 209 -13.54 27.33 -13.93
C GLY A 209 -14.46 26.12 -13.72
N ILE A 210 -14.07 25.17 -12.86
CA ILE A 210 -14.86 24.01 -12.45
C ILE A 210 -15.33 24.24 -11.02
N GLN A 211 -16.61 23.99 -10.74
CA GLN A 211 -17.16 24.06 -9.39
C GLN A 211 -16.86 22.75 -8.66
N PHE A 212 -16.26 22.83 -7.48
CA PHE A 212 -16.11 21.71 -6.55
C PHE A 212 -17.04 21.93 -5.37
N VAL A 213 -17.95 20.99 -5.13
CA VAL A 213 -18.97 21.06 -4.09
C VAL A 213 -18.78 19.91 -3.11
N THR A 214 -18.46 20.23 -1.88
CA THR A 214 -18.30 19.25 -0.81
C THR A 214 -19.65 18.90 -0.22
N VAL A 215 -19.99 17.61 -0.26
CA VAL A 215 -21.19 17.04 0.33
C VAL A 215 -20.78 16.16 1.51
N ASN A 216 -21.42 16.35 2.65
CA ASN A 216 -21.17 15.54 3.83
C ASN A 216 -22.41 14.66 4.09
N LYS A 217 -22.34 13.40 3.65
CA LYS A 217 -23.41 12.42 3.87
C LYS A 217 -23.56 11.99 5.33
N LEU A 218 -22.50 12.06 6.16
CA LEU A 218 -22.55 11.76 7.60
C LEU A 218 -23.50 12.70 8.35
N THR A 219 -23.52 13.97 7.95
CA THR A 219 -24.43 15.00 8.52
C THR A 219 -25.61 15.35 7.62
N ARG A 220 -25.67 14.76 6.42
CA ARG A 220 -26.62 15.10 5.35
C ARG A 220 -26.64 16.59 5.01
N THR A 221 -25.45 17.21 4.90
CA THR A 221 -25.29 18.63 4.59
C THR A 221 -24.57 18.89 3.28
N TYR A 222 -24.92 20.00 2.63
CA TYR A 222 -24.31 20.53 1.41
C TYR A 222 -24.51 22.05 1.37
N PRO A 223 -23.65 22.83 0.68
CA PRO A 223 -23.80 24.28 0.61
C PRO A 223 -25.01 24.69 -0.23
N SER A 224 -25.57 25.86 0.06
CA SER A 224 -26.56 26.49 -0.81
C SER A 224 -25.92 26.86 -2.16
N MET A 225 -26.60 26.52 -3.26
CA MET A 225 -26.18 26.85 -4.62
C MET A 225 -26.83 28.13 -5.16
N ALA A 226 -27.59 28.85 -4.32
CA ALA A 226 -28.25 30.09 -4.72
C ALA A 226 -27.25 31.14 -5.22
N GLY A 227 -27.49 31.68 -6.42
CA GLY A 227 -26.60 32.67 -7.04
C GLY A 227 -25.39 32.10 -7.78
N HIS A 228 -25.14 30.79 -7.72
CA HIS A 228 -24.09 30.14 -8.49
C HIS A 228 -24.61 29.65 -9.86
N PRO A 229 -23.82 29.80 -10.94
CA PRO A 229 -24.25 29.38 -12.27
C PRO A 229 -24.43 27.86 -12.35
N ASN A 230 -25.49 27.42 -13.05
CA ASN A 230 -25.80 26.00 -13.27
C ASN A 230 -25.29 25.45 -14.61
N ASN A 231 -24.63 26.28 -15.42
CA ASN A 231 -24.10 25.92 -16.74
C ASN A 231 -22.60 25.61 -16.72
N THR A 232 -22.00 25.46 -15.55
CA THR A 232 -20.58 25.14 -15.37
C THR A 232 -20.42 23.68 -14.96
N MET A 233 -19.31 23.05 -15.38
CA MET A 233 -18.95 21.73 -14.88
C MET A 233 -18.87 21.74 -13.35
N ARG A 234 -19.54 20.79 -12.72
CA ARG A 234 -19.66 20.69 -11.27
C ARG A 234 -19.26 19.28 -10.82
N ILE A 235 -18.21 19.21 -10.02
CA ILE A 235 -17.74 17.99 -9.40
C ILE A 235 -18.21 18.02 -7.94
N VAL A 236 -19.02 17.04 -7.59
CA VAL A 236 -19.41 16.81 -6.18
C VAL A 236 -18.39 15.86 -5.57
N ILE A 237 -17.88 16.22 -4.40
CA ILE A 237 -16.95 15.40 -3.62
C ILE A 237 -17.60 15.01 -2.30
N SER A 238 -17.54 13.73 -1.96
CA SER A 238 -18.11 13.17 -0.73
C SER A 238 -17.16 12.13 -0.16
N HIS A 239 -17.23 11.86 1.15
CA HIS A 239 -16.48 10.74 1.71
C HIS A 239 -17.24 9.44 1.41
N LEU A 240 -18.46 9.32 1.92
CA LEU A 240 -19.36 8.21 1.64
C LEU A 240 -19.93 8.30 0.20
N PRO A 241 -20.03 7.19 -0.55
CA PRO A 241 -20.68 7.17 -1.86
C PRO A 241 -22.13 7.65 -1.82
N LEU A 242 -22.57 8.35 -2.85
CA LEU A 242 -23.90 8.96 -2.96
C LEU A 242 -24.87 8.13 -3.82
N LEU A 243 -24.38 7.42 -4.84
CA LEU A 243 -25.18 6.66 -5.81
C LEU A 243 -25.45 5.20 -5.40
N ASN A 244 -25.14 4.81 -4.17
CA ASN A 244 -25.46 3.46 -3.70
C ASN A 244 -26.99 3.26 -3.57
N ARG A 245 -27.46 2.05 -3.90
CA ARG A 245 -28.90 1.72 -3.94
C ARG A 245 -29.54 2.03 -2.58
N ALA A 246 -30.54 2.91 -2.58
CA ALA A 246 -31.32 3.37 -1.42
C ALA A 246 -30.84 4.61 -0.64
N SER A 247 -30.12 5.56 -1.27
CA SER A 247 -29.86 6.86 -0.65
C SER A 247 -30.83 7.95 -1.13
N ASP A 248 -31.90 8.22 -0.36
CA ASP A 248 -32.78 9.40 -0.58
C ASP A 248 -31.96 10.70 -0.65
N PHE A 249 -30.89 10.76 0.15
CA PHE A 249 -29.95 11.87 0.14
C PHE A 249 -29.18 11.96 -1.18
N GLY A 250 -28.77 10.83 -1.78
CA GLY A 250 -28.16 10.82 -3.10
C GLY A 250 -29.08 11.43 -4.16
N TYR A 251 -30.36 11.05 -4.17
CA TYR A 251 -31.36 11.65 -5.07
C TYR A 251 -31.51 13.16 -4.83
N GLU A 252 -31.61 13.58 -3.58
CA GLU A 252 -31.65 14.99 -3.20
C GLU A 252 -30.45 15.75 -3.78
N ILE A 253 -29.23 15.26 -3.55
CA ILE A 253 -27.99 15.87 -4.06
C ILE A 253 -28.00 15.99 -5.58
N ILE A 254 -28.51 14.99 -6.29
CA ILE A 254 -28.52 15.00 -7.75
C ILE A 254 -29.55 15.97 -8.29
N SER A 255 -30.73 16.03 -7.67
CA SER A 255 -31.78 16.98 -8.02
C SER A 255 -31.41 18.43 -7.70
N GLN A 256 -30.70 18.68 -6.60
CA GLN A 256 -30.35 20.05 -6.17
C GLN A 256 -29.05 20.51 -6.82
N LEU A 257 -28.02 19.65 -6.83
CA LEU A 257 -26.69 20.02 -7.26
C LEU A 257 -26.38 19.66 -8.71
N HIS A 258 -27.19 18.90 -9.45
CA HIS A 258 -26.96 18.61 -10.88
C HIS A 258 -25.48 18.30 -11.24
N PRO A 259 -24.83 17.32 -10.57
CA PRO A 259 -23.40 17.09 -10.73
C PRO A 259 -23.05 16.58 -12.14
N SER A 260 -21.90 17.02 -12.65
CA SER A 260 -21.25 16.44 -13.83
C SER A 260 -20.54 15.12 -13.51
N LEU A 261 -20.02 15.00 -12.30
CA LEU A 261 -19.38 13.82 -11.74
C LEU A 261 -19.44 13.88 -10.21
N VAL A 262 -19.64 12.74 -9.56
CA VAL A 262 -19.44 12.55 -8.12
C VAL A 262 -18.14 11.77 -7.90
N VAL A 263 -17.35 12.17 -6.91
CA VAL A 263 -16.12 11.46 -6.52
C VAL A 263 -16.16 11.16 -5.02
N SER A 264 -15.98 9.89 -4.65
CA SER A 264 -16.12 9.40 -3.28
C SER A 264 -14.97 8.51 -2.81
N GLY A 265 -14.83 8.31 -1.50
CA GLY A 265 -13.87 7.39 -0.85
C GLY A 265 -14.59 6.27 -0.10
N HIS A 266 -14.10 5.94 1.11
CA HIS A 266 -14.72 5.04 2.10
C HIS A 266 -14.78 3.55 1.75
N GLU A 267 -15.10 3.15 0.51
CA GLU A 267 -15.24 1.74 0.14
C GLU A 267 -13.89 1.02 -0.01
N HIS A 268 -12.77 1.74 0.10
CA HIS A 268 -11.38 1.29 -0.07
C HIS A 268 -11.06 0.59 -1.41
N THR A 269 -12.03 0.58 -2.33
CA THR A 269 -11.97 -0.07 -3.64
C THR A 269 -12.42 0.92 -4.71
N SER A 270 -12.08 0.66 -5.97
CA SER A 270 -12.49 1.54 -7.06
C SER A 270 -13.62 0.96 -7.88
N THR A 271 -14.71 1.71 -7.93
CA THR A 271 -15.92 1.40 -8.69
C THR A 271 -16.36 2.64 -9.46
N HIS A 272 -16.95 2.41 -10.62
CA HIS A 272 -17.62 3.42 -11.42
C HIS A 272 -19.10 3.07 -11.47
N ILE A 273 -19.93 3.97 -10.97
CA ILE A 273 -21.37 3.80 -10.89
C ILE A 273 -22.01 4.80 -11.86
N VAL A 274 -22.81 4.30 -12.79
CA VAL A 274 -23.60 5.12 -13.71
C VAL A 274 -25.07 4.99 -13.33
N TRP A 275 -25.71 6.12 -13.05
CA TRP A 275 -27.13 6.19 -12.77
C TRP A 275 -27.87 7.02 -13.81
N ASN A 276 -28.95 6.46 -14.35
CA ASN A 276 -29.87 7.15 -15.25
C ASN A 276 -31.00 7.79 -14.44
N THR A 277 -31.05 9.12 -14.40
CA THR A 277 -32.01 9.90 -13.61
C THR A 277 -33.41 9.93 -14.22
N GLN A 278 -33.61 9.39 -15.43
CA GLN A 278 -34.94 9.25 -16.04
C GLN A 278 -35.62 7.92 -15.67
N GLU A 279 -34.90 7.00 -15.05
CA GLU A 279 -35.45 5.76 -14.54
C GLU A 279 -36.04 5.97 -13.13
N ASP A 280 -37.13 5.28 -12.80
CA ASP A 280 -37.80 5.36 -11.50
C ASP A 280 -36.77 5.15 -10.36
N PRO A 281 -36.65 6.05 -9.36
CA PRO A 281 -35.72 5.91 -8.24
C PRO A 281 -35.87 4.59 -7.47
N SER A 282 -37.07 4.00 -7.47
CA SER A 282 -37.37 2.75 -6.78
C SER A 282 -36.93 1.49 -7.56
N HIS A 283 -36.67 1.61 -8.87
CA HIS A 283 -36.36 0.49 -9.77
C HIS A 283 -35.13 0.70 -10.66
N SER A 284 -34.51 1.88 -10.62
CA SER A 284 -33.30 2.23 -11.36
C SER A 284 -32.17 1.25 -11.05
N ARG A 285 -31.61 0.65 -12.10
CA ARG A 285 -30.42 -0.19 -11.98
C ARG A 285 -29.20 0.65 -12.29
N SER A 286 -28.50 1.11 -11.25
CA SER A 286 -27.15 1.67 -11.46
C SER A 286 -26.27 0.60 -12.11
N ARG A 287 -25.60 0.95 -13.22
CA ARG A 287 -24.56 0.09 -13.80
C ARG A 287 -23.31 0.29 -12.95
N VAL A 288 -22.84 -0.78 -12.34
CA VAL A 288 -21.60 -0.78 -11.57
C VAL A 288 -20.52 -1.44 -12.42
N GLU A 289 -19.49 -0.68 -12.74
CA GLU A 289 -18.29 -1.15 -13.39
C GLU A 289 -17.17 -1.14 -12.33
N GLU A 290 -16.75 -2.32 -11.89
CA GLU A 290 -15.54 -2.40 -11.09
C GLU A 290 -14.33 -2.04 -11.96
N TYR A 291 -13.35 -1.31 -11.40
CA TYR A 291 -12.10 -1.00 -12.11
C TYR A 291 -11.30 -2.28 -12.44
N ALA A 292 -11.70 -3.43 -11.90
CA ALA A 292 -11.02 -4.71 -12.01
C ALA A 292 -11.22 -5.39 -13.39
N TYR A 293 -10.48 -4.92 -14.41
CA TYR A 293 -9.79 -5.81 -15.34
C TYR A 293 -8.71 -5.07 -16.14
N ASN A 294 -7.49 -4.96 -15.61
CA ASN A 294 -6.35 -4.85 -16.50
C ASN A 294 -5.02 -5.33 -15.89
N GLU A 295 -4.88 -6.64 -15.69
CA GLU A 295 -3.59 -7.23 -15.28
C GLU A 295 -2.61 -7.40 -16.46
N TYR A 296 -3.01 -7.09 -17.71
CA TYR A 296 -2.23 -7.48 -18.91
C TYR A 296 -2.12 -6.47 -20.07
N THR A 297 -2.91 -5.38 -20.15
CA THR A 297 -3.08 -4.57 -21.39
C THR A 297 -2.75 -3.07 -21.30
N GLY A 298 -2.19 -2.58 -20.20
CA GLY A 298 -1.39 -1.33 -20.23
C GLY A 298 -2.11 0.01 -20.46
N GLN A 299 -3.45 0.06 -20.54
CA GLN A 299 -4.21 1.31 -20.45
C GLN A 299 -5.49 1.07 -19.63
N SER A 300 -5.51 1.52 -18.38
CA SER A 300 -6.70 1.57 -17.53
C SER A 300 -7.00 3.05 -17.27
N LEU A 301 -7.85 3.62 -18.13
CA LEU A 301 -8.36 4.97 -17.97
C LEU A 301 -9.86 4.90 -18.24
N TRP A 302 -10.66 5.39 -17.31
CA TRP A 302 -12.07 5.63 -17.57
C TRP A 302 -12.23 6.99 -18.25
N ARG A 303 -12.83 6.97 -19.43
CA ARG A 303 -13.14 8.18 -20.20
C ARG A 303 -14.61 8.52 -19.99
N LEU A 304 -14.85 9.42 -19.04
CA LEU A 304 -16.18 9.78 -18.56
C LEU A 304 -16.70 10.99 -19.34
N SER A 305 -17.83 10.82 -20.03
CA SER A 305 -18.51 11.90 -20.75
C SER A 305 -19.47 12.60 -19.79
N THR A 306 -19.34 13.92 -19.62
CA THR A 306 -20.15 14.69 -18.65
C THR A 306 -21.30 15.47 -19.30
N ASN A 307 -21.49 15.32 -20.61
CA ASN A 307 -22.52 16.02 -21.39
C ASN A 307 -23.83 15.22 -21.57
N GLN A 308 -23.89 13.99 -21.06
CA GLN A 308 -25.05 13.13 -21.22
C GLN A 308 -26.19 13.60 -20.31
N LYS A 309 -27.30 14.03 -20.92
CA LYS A 309 -28.49 14.44 -20.16
C LYS A 309 -29.10 13.22 -19.48
N GLY A 310 -29.49 13.40 -18.22
CA GLY A 310 -30.15 12.36 -17.44
C GLY A 310 -29.23 11.25 -16.97
N VAL A 311 -27.91 11.43 -17.02
CA VAL A 311 -26.92 10.46 -16.54
C VAL A 311 -26.04 11.13 -15.51
N VAL A 312 -25.92 10.53 -14.33
CA VAL A 312 -24.96 10.92 -13.30
C VAL A 312 -24.00 9.77 -13.07
N GLN A 313 -22.72 10.11 -12.98
CA GLN A 313 -21.63 9.17 -12.75
C GLN A 313 -21.04 9.43 -11.37
N GLU A 314 -20.68 8.36 -10.67
CA GLU A 314 -19.88 8.41 -9.45
C GLU A 314 -18.67 7.51 -9.61
N VAL A 315 -17.52 8.00 -9.16
CA VAL A 315 -16.29 7.22 -9.07
C VAL A 315 -15.87 7.15 -7.62
N THR A 316 -15.79 5.93 -7.10
CA THR A 316 -15.16 5.67 -5.81
C THR A 316 -13.66 5.46 -6.00
N VAL A 317 -12.88 6.16 -5.19
CA VAL A 317 -11.42 6.13 -5.19
C VAL A 317 -10.96 5.15 -4.11
N PRO A 318 -10.04 4.23 -4.42
CA PRO A 318 -9.57 3.26 -3.44
C PRO A 318 -8.69 3.94 -2.40
N THR A 319 -8.54 3.31 -1.23
CA THR A 319 -7.62 3.81 -0.20
C THR A 319 -6.18 3.87 -0.74
N CYS A 320 -5.46 4.90 -0.31
CA CYS A 320 -4.02 4.99 -0.53
C CYS A 320 -3.18 4.35 0.59
N SER A 321 -3.82 3.78 1.62
CA SER A 321 -3.19 3.25 2.82
C SER A 321 -3.34 1.74 2.92
N TYR A 322 -2.29 1.04 3.35
CA TYR A 322 -2.37 -0.40 3.62
C TYR A 322 -3.04 -0.72 4.97
N ARG A 323 -3.39 0.29 5.76
CA ARG A 323 -4.00 0.11 7.09
C ARG A 323 -5.32 -0.66 7.03
N MET A 324 -6.10 -0.49 5.96
CA MET A 324 -7.39 -1.18 5.81
C MET A 324 -7.28 -2.65 5.44
N GLY A 325 -6.06 -3.21 5.41
CA GLY A 325 -5.87 -4.63 5.14
C GLY A 325 -6.15 -5.01 3.68
N VAL A 326 -6.38 -4.03 2.80
CA VAL A 326 -6.67 -4.28 1.39
C VAL A 326 -5.39 -4.53 0.59
N PRO A 327 -5.40 -5.48 -0.36
CA PRO A 327 -4.21 -5.86 -1.10
C PRO A 327 -3.81 -4.84 -2.18
N ARG A 328 -4.76 -3.99 -2.61
CA ARG A 328 -4.60 -3.02 -3.71
C ARG A 328 -4.91 -1.62 -3.20
N MET A 329 -3.94 -0.74 -3.31
CA MET A 329 -4.05 0.68 -2.95
C MET A 329 -3.67 1.52 -4.16
N ALA A 330 -4.28 2.70 -4.29
CA ALA A 330 -3.93 3.65 -5.34
C ALA A 330 -4.20 5.09 -4.89
N TYR A 331 -3.65 6.05 -5.65
CA TYR A 331 -4.24 7.38 -5.71
C TYR A 331 -5.10 7.47 -6.97
N GLY A 332 -6.22 8.20 -6.89
CA GLY A 332 -6.99 8.56 -8.07
C GLY A 332 -6.38 9.79 -8.76
N PHE A 333 -6.56 9.90 -10.07
CA PHE A 333 -6.31 11.16 -10.76
C PHE A 333 -7.38 11.42 -11.81
N MET A 334 -7.65 12.70 -12.08
CA MET A 334 -8.60 13.14 -13.11
C MET A 334 -7.99 14.23 -13.95
N TYR A 335 -7.97 14.01 -15.26
CA TYR A 335 -7.58 15.03 -16.24
C TYR A 335 -8.83 15.50 -16.96
N ILE A 336 -9.24 16.72 -16.63
CA ILE A 336 -10.53 17.28 -16.99
C ILE A 336 -10.37 18.19 -18.20
N ASP A 337 -11.07 17.83 -19.26
CA ASP A 337 -11.23 18.62 -20.47
C ASP A 337 -12.63 19.22 -20.50
N LYS A 338 -12.69 20.49 -20.13
CA LYS A 338 -13.94 21.24 -20.05
C LYS A 338 -14.52 21.52 -21.43
N GLU A 339 -13.67 21.73 -22.44
CA GLU A 339 -14.11 22.11 -23.80
C GLU A 339 -14.88 20.97 -24.44
N HIS A 340 -14.43 19.73 -24.23
CA HIS A 340 -15.07 18.54 -24.78
C HIS A 340 -15.96 17.81 -23.76
N SER A 341 -16.19 18.39 -22.57
CA SER A 341 -17.02 17.79 -21.50
C SER A 341 -16.60 16.35 -21.17
N LEU A 342 -15.30 16.17 -20.95
CA LEU A 342 -14.68 14.88 -20.79
C LEU A 342 -13.75 14.84 -19.58
N ILE A 343 -13.83 13.77 -18.82
CA ILE A 343 -12.93 13.50 -17.69
C ILE A 343 -12.21 12.17 -17.95
N ASN A 344 -10.88 12.20 -18.00
CA ASN A 344 -10.08 10.98 -18.00
C ASN A 344 -9.68 10.68 -16.56
N TYR A 345 -10.31 9.66 -15.96
CA TYR A 345 -9.98 9.17 -14.64
C TYR A 345 -9.07 7.95 -14.72
N GLY A 346 -8.10 7.85 -13.81
CA GLY A 346 -7.24 6.68 -13.69
C GLY A 346 -6.72 6.48 -12.28
N LEU A 347 -6.04 5.35 -12.09
CA LEU A 347 -5.44 4.96 -10.82
C LEU A 347 -3.92 4.86 -10.91
N LEU A 348 -3.27 5.40 -9.90
CA LEU A 348 -1.83 5.26 -9.65
C LEU A 348 -1.64 4.14 -8.62
N TRP A 349 -1.66 2.88 -9.09
CA TRP A 349 -1.48 1.71 -8.23
C TRP A 349 -0.19 1.79 -7.41
N LEU A 350 -0.25 1.34 -6.16
CA LEU A 350 0.86 1.40 -5.21
C LEU A 350 1.45 0.00 -4.93
N PRO A 351 2.71 -0.07 -4.47
CA PRO A 351 3.30 -1.34 -4.05
C PRO A 351 2.52 -1.97 -2.89
N SER A 352 2.29 -3.29 -2.94
CA SER A 352 1.59 -3.99 -1.86
C SER A 352 2.46 -4.09 -0.60
N ARG A 353 2.26 -3.19 0.38
CA ARG A 353 3.02 -3.22 1.63
C ARG A 353 2.75 -4.46 2.46
N LEU A 354 1.51 -4.96 2.48
CA LEU A 354 1.16 -6.20 3.18
C LEU A 354 1.95 -7.40 2.62
N PHE A 355 2.12 -7.47 1.30
CA PHE A 355 2.97 -8.48 0.69
C PHE A 355 4.45 -8.34 1.11
N HIS A 356 4.99 -7.11 1.14
CA HIS A 356 6.35 -6.88 1.65
C HIS A 356 6.54 -7.33 3.09
N LEU A 357 5.58 -7.01 3.98
CA LEU A 357 5.61 -7.43 5.38
C LEU A 357 5.52 -8.95 5.52
N PHE A 358 4.68 -9.60 4.72
CA PHE A 358 4.60 -11.06 4.65
C PHE A 358 5.94 -11.68 4.25
N LEU A 359 6.62 -11.14 3.24
CA LEU A 359 7.94 -11.63 2.82
C LEU A 359 8.97 -11.50 3.94
N TYR A 360 8.95 -10.40 4.71
CA TYR A 360 9.84 -10.25 5.87
C TYR A 360 9.55 -11.28 6.95
N ILE A 361 8.29 -11.53 7.28
CA ILE A 361 7.91 -12.55 8.26
C ILE A 361 8.38 -13.93 7.79
N ALA A 362 8.13 -14.29 6.53
CA ALA A 362 8.56 -15.55 5.95
C ALA A 362 10.09 -15.73 6.01
N TYR A 363 10.84 -14.66 5.70
CA TYR A 363 12.30 -14.65 5.82
C TYR A 363 12.76 -14.84 7.27
N LEU A 364 12.18 -14.11 8.23
CA LEU A 364 12.54 -14.20 9.65
C LEU A 364 12.22 -15.57 10.26
N VAL A 365 11.07 -16.17 9.91
CA VAL A 365 10.71 -17.53 10.34
C VAL A 365 11.72 -18.55 9.80
N THR A 366 12.09 -18.41 8.53
CA THR A 366 13.12 -19.27 7.90
C THR A 366 14.48 -19.09 8.58
N ALA A 367 14.87 -17.85 8.88
CA ALA A 367 16.11 -17.54 9.60
C ALA A 367 16.13 -18.18 10.99
N ALA A 368 15.04 -18.05 11.76
CA ALA A 368 14.90 -18.66 13.08
C ALA A 368 15.01 -20.18 13.03
N PHE A 369 14.38 -20.83 12.04
CA PHE A 369 14.49 -22.27 11.83
C PHE A 369 15.94 -22.68 11.52
N ILE A 370 16.64 -21.97 10.64
CA ILE A 370 18.05 -22.24 10.31
C ILE A 370 18.93 -22.09 11.56
N LEU A 371 18.72 -21.06 12.37
CA LEU A 371 19.46 -20.83 13.61
C LEU A 371 19.20 -21.93 14.65
N LEU A 372 17.96 -22.39 14.78
CA LEU A 372 17.59 -23.47 15.70
C LEU A 372 18.22 -24.81 15.29
N VAL A 373 18.21 -25.13 13.99
CA VAL A 373 18.90 -26.32 13.47
C VAL A 373 20.40 -26.23 13.71
N LYS A 374 21.01 -25.06 13.48
CA LYS A 374 22.44 -24.82 13.75
C LYS A 374 22.77 -24.96 15.24
N TYR A 375 21.92 -24.44 16.13
CA TYR A 375 22.11 -24.56 17.57
C TYR A 375 22.09 -26.02 18.02
N LYS A 376 21.06 -26.79 17.64
CA LYS A 376 20.93 -28.22 17.99
C LYS A 376 22.02 -29.11 17.38
N THR A 377 22.68 -28.67 16.32
CA THR A 377 23.76 -29.41 15.66
C THR A 377 25.16 -28.93 16.09
N SER A 378 25.24 -27.99 17.04
CA SER A 378 26.51 -27.48 17.56
C SER A 378 27.28 -28.58 18.32
N PRO A 379 28.61 -28.71 18.14
CA PRO A 379 29.42 -29.77 18.75
C PRO A 379 29.39 -29.83 20.28
N SER A 380 28.99 -28.75 20.95
CA SER A 380 28.87 -28.67 22.41
C SER A 380 27.88 -29.71 22.98
N ASP A 381 26.79 -30.01 22.26
CA ASP A 381 25.81 -31.01 22.71
C ASP A 381 26.24 -32.44 22.34
N ILE A 382 26.99 -32.61 21.24
CA ILE A 382 27.54 -33.91 20.82
C ILE A 382 28.68 -34.35 21.76
N LEU A 383 29.44 -33.41 22.32
CA LEU A 383 30.50 -33.70 23.30
C LEU A 383 29.95 -34.18 24.66
N ASN A 384 28.78 -33.69 25.08
CA ASN A 384 28.14 -34.15 26.31
C ASN A 384 27.62 -35.59 26.21
N VAL A 385 27.12 -36.01 25.04
CA VAL A 385 26.77 -37.42 24.80
C VAL A 385 28.02 -38.32 24.79
N ARG A 386 29.14 -37.86 24.21
CA ARG A 386 30.40 -38.63 24.20
C ARG A 386 31.06 -38.79 25.58
N LYS A 387 30.93 -37.82 26.49
CA LYS A 387 31.38 -37.98 27.88
C LYS A 387 30.61 -39.05 28.63
N TYR A 388 29.33 -39.24 28.30
CA TYR A 388 28.48 -40.26 28.93
C TYR A 388 28.88 -41.70 28.54
N TYR A 389 29.36 -41.90 27.31
CA TYR A 389 29.77 -43.23 26.80
C TYR A 389 31.25 -43.58 27.05
N HIS A 390 32.07 -42.64 27.52
CA HIS A 390 33.46 -42.92 27.90
C HIS A 390 33.63 -43.31 29.38
N ASN A 391 32.56 -43.23 30.18
CA ASN A 391 32.53 -43.57 31.60
C ASN A 391 31.67 -44.83 31.90
N VAL A 392 31.37 -45.65 30.88
CA VAL A 392 30.71 -46.97 31.03
C VAL A 392 31.67 -48.07 30.61
#